data_AF-A0A059FXT0-F1
#
_entry.id   AF-A0A059FXT0-F1
#
_cell.length_a   1.000
_cell.length_b   1.000
_cell.length_c   1.000
_cell.angle_alpha   90.00
_cell.angle_beta   90.00
_cell.angle_gamma   90.00
#
_symmetry.space_group_name_H-M   'P 1'
#
loop_
_entity.id
_entity.type
_entity.pdbx_description
1 polymer ?
#
loop_
_entity_poly.entity_id
_entity_poly.type
_entity_poly.pdbx_seq_one_letter_code
_entity_poly.pdbx_strand_id
1 'polypeptide(L)'
;MSISKVTEPQAVLDAIAEYRRGPDAFLQKYKRGEAREYYVVHEGEALPSKAILAGAYFHQHGADIGKFVGGAGVARQLQKLGFEMIIRRGGKDVPIGEIFENETPHGHSFRIGAHYSRRADIHEVYGGQMQGGISTPADAPFVFIFTGDAGEQHGYRDGWQEDRETFLYTGEGQRGDMTFKRGNRAIQEHATDGKAILLFEALGKGKLYEFMGEFVCAGWEMIDSHDIDKLERKAIQFHLVRADAVADSETDEEIEDQPDTSIDDLRTSAYEAATAVRNSNPKEARRVYRQRSAKIKAYILARAGGVCELTGEKAPFLTKSGHPYLEVHHTQRLSDDGLDHPRWVAAISPTAHREIHFGERGDELNERLKEIIAEKEKSIAR
;
A
#
# COMPACT_ATOMS: atom_id res chain seq x y z
N MET A 1 -28.27 3.70 -22.58
CA MET A 1 -28.03 4.92 -21.77
C MET A 1 -26.87 4.64 -20.80
N SER A 2 -26.20 5.66 -20.27
CA SER A 2 -24.98 5.50 -19.47
C SER A 2 -25.25 5.53 -17.97
N ILE A 3 -24.57 4.67 -17.20
CA ILE A 3 -24.60 4.65 -15.72
C ILE A 3 -24.10 5.96 -15.11
N SER A 4 -23.21 6.67 -15.80
CA SER A 4 -22.63 7.94 -15.34
C SER A 4 -23.63 9.10 -15.29
N LYS A 5 -24.85 8.92 -15.79
CA LYS A 5 -25.93 9.92 -15.73
C LYS A 5 -26.72 9.89 -14.41
N VAL A 6 -26.46 8.93 -13.53
CA VAL A 6 -26.97 8.98 -12.15
C VAL A 6 -26.05 9.91 -11.37
N THR A 7 -26.49 11.13 -11.10
CA THR A 7 -25.65 12.18 -10.48
C THR A 7 -26.19 12.68 -9.16
N GLU A 8 -27.38 12.25 -8.76
CA GLU A 8 -28.05 12.73 -7.55
C GLU A 8 -28.05 11.64 -6.47
N PRO A 9 -27.38 11.87 -5.32
CA PRO A 9 -27.42 10.93 -4.19
C PRO A 9 -28.85 10.64 -3.70
N GLN A 10 -29.74 11.65 -3.73
CA GLN A 10 -31.13 11.48 -3.34
C GLN A 10 -31.86 10.43 -4.18
N ALA A 11 -31.60 10.35 -5.48
CA ALA A 11 -32.22 9.34 -6.34
C ALA A 11 -31.80 7.92 -5.96
N VAL A 12 -30.58 7.75 -5.43
CA VAL A 12 -30.10 6.46 -4.90
C VAL A 12 -30.83 6.13 -3.60
N LEU A 13 -31.00 7.10 -2.69
CA LEU A 13 -31.78 6.91 -1.46
C LEU A 13 -33.24 6.55 -1.75
N ASP A 14 -33.87 7.19 -2.73
CA ASP A 14 -35.24 6.90 -3.14
C ASP A 14 -35.38 5.48 -3.71
N ALA A 15 -34.38 5.03 -4.48
CA ALA A 15 -34.31 3.67 -4.98
C ALA A 15 -34.12 2.64 -3.85
N ILE A 16 -33.30 2.94 -2.85
CA ILE A 16 -33.12 2.11 -1.65
C ILE A 16 -34.43 2.01 -0.86
N ALA A 17 -35.10 3.14 -0.64
CA ALA A 17 -36.39 3.18 0.05
C ALA A 17 -37.46 2.38 -0.71
N GLU A 18 -37.49 2.45 -2.04
CA GLU A 18 -38.38 1.63 -2.85
C GLU A 18 -38.06 0.14 -2.78
N TYR A 19 -36.78 -0.23 -2.86
CA TYR A 19 -36.34 -1.62 -2.76
C TYR A 19 -36.76 -2.24 -1.43
N ARG A 20 -36.57 -1.52 -0.31
CA ARG A 20 -36.95 -1.98 1.04
C ARG A 20 -38.46 -2.19 1.21
N ARG A 21 -39.30 -1.47 0.46
CA ARG A 21 -40.77 -1.69 0.47
C ARG A 21 -41.18 -3.01 -0.20
N GLY A 22 -40.35 -3.57 -1.09
CA GLY A 22 -40.67 -4.80 -1.79
C GLY A 22 -39.56 -5.23 -2.76
N PRO A 23 -38.57 -6.03 -2.31
CA PRO A 23 -37.44 -6.44 -3.13
C PRO A 23 -37.83 -7.15 -4.42
N ASP A 24 -38.76 -8.11 -4.37
CA ASP A 24 -39.18 -8.88 -5.55
C ASP A 24 -39.87 -8.00 -6.57
N ALA A 25 -40.78 -7.13 -6.11
CA ALA A 25 -41.49 -6.18 -6.96
C ALA A 25 -40.51 -5.17 -7.60
N PHE A 26 -39.52 -4.70 -6.85
CA PHE A 26 -38.47 -3.80 -7.35
C PHE A 26 -37.63 -4.48 -8.44
N LEU A 27 -37.15 -5.69 -8.19
CA LEU A 27 -36.35 -6.46 -9.16
C LEU A 27 -37.14 -6.73 -10.45
N GLN A 28 -38.41 -7.08 -10.34
CA GLN A 28 -39.30 -7.24 -11.49
C GLN A 28 -39.51 -5.92 -12.24
N LYS A 29 -39.83 -4.83 -11.53
CA LYS A 29 -40.08 -3.49 -12.10
C LYS A 29 -38.89 -3.01 -12.92
N TYR A 30 -37.68 -3.12 -12.38
CA TYR A 30 -36.46 -2.65 -13.04
C TYR A 30 -35.77 -3.72 -13.90
N LYS A 31 -36.38 -4.91 -14.05
CA LYS A 31 -35.86 -6.03 -14.86
C LYS A 31 -34.42 -6.39 -14.45
N ARG A 32 -34.20 -6.59 -13.16
CA ARG A 32 -32.91 -6.97 -12.57
C ARG A 32 -33.06 -8.30 -11.84
N GLY A 33 -31.97 -9.06 -11.82
CA GLY A 33 -31.86 -10.25 -10.97
C GLY A 33 -31.08 -9.93 -9.70
N GLU A 34 -30.92 -10.94 -8.85
CA GLU A 34 -30.11 -10.85 -7.64
C GLU A 34 -28.67 -10.42 -7.95
N ALA A 35 -28.11 -9.64 -7.01
CA ALA A 35 -26.69 -9.32 -7.06
C ALA A 35 -25.86 -10.58 -6.79
N ARG A 36 -24.75 -10.71 -7.50
CA ARG A 36 -23.84 -11.86 -7.36
C ARG A 36 -22.55 -11.53 -6.61
N GLU A 37 -22.16 -10.26 -6.60
CA GLU A 37 -20.82 -9.87 -6.20
C GLU A 37 -20.81 -8.46 -5.59
N TYR A 38 -21.38 -7.45 -6.25
CA TYR A 38 -21.28 -6.06 -5.79
C TYR A 38 -22.56 -5.59 -5.09
N TYR A 39 -22.41 -4.99 -3.91
CA TYR A 39 -23.50 -4.49 -3.08
C TYR A 39 -23.21 -3.07 -2.61
N VAL A 40 -24.27 -2.27 -2.52
CA VAL A 40 -24.22 -0.96 -1.86
C VAL A 40 -24.63 -1.15 -0.41
N VAL A 41 -23.90 -0.55 0.52
CA VAL A 41 -24.20 -0.63 1.95
C VAL A 41 -24.93 0.64 2.37
N HIS A 42 -26.08 0.48 3.02
CA HIS A 42 -26.83 1.59 3.58
C HIS A 42 -27.47 1.16 4.90
N GLU A 43 -27.15 1.87 5.98
CA GLU A 43 -27.60 1.56 7.34
C GLU A 43 -27.30 0.11 7.76
N GLY A 44 -26.11 -0.39 7.40
CA GLY A 44 -25.65 -1.74 7.72
C GLY A 44 -26.23 -2.86 6.86
N GLU A 45 -27.08 -2.53 5.87
CA GLU A 45 -27.69 -3.50 4.97
C GLU A 45 -26.99 -3.52 3.59
N ALA A 46 -26.64 -4.71 3.11
CA ALA A 46 -26.05 -4.91 1.79
C ALA A 46 -27.13 -5.11 0.71
N LEU A 47 -27.26 -4.12 -0.18
CA LEU A 47 -28.32 -4.03 -1.20
C LEU A 47 -27.76 -4.28 -2.61
N PRO A 48 -28.56 -4.82 -3.55
CA PRO A 48 -28.08 -5.18 -4.89
C PRO A 48 -27.71 -3.95 -5.73
N SER A 49 -26.41 -3.62 -5.81
CA SER A 49 -25.89 -2.39 -6.42
C SER A 49 -26.43 -2.08 -7.82
N LYS A 50 -26.48 -3.09 -8.70
CA LYS A 50 -26.99 -2.95 -10.07
C LYS A 50 -28.48 -2.62 -10.11
N ALA A 51 -29.26 -3.17 -9.19
CA ALA A 51 -30.69 -2.90 -9.11
C ALA A 51 -30.94 -1.51 -8.53
N ILE A 52 -30.23 -1.15 -7.46
CA ILE A 52 -30.30 0.18 -6.87
C ILE A 52 -29.94 1.26 -7.89
N LEU A 53 -28.85 1.12 -8.65
CA LEU A 53 -28.50 2.09 -9.70
C LEU A 53 -29.57 2.19 -10.80
N ALA A 54 -30.20 1.08 -11.17
CA ALA A 54 -31.27 1.10 -12.17
C ALA A 54 -32.51 1.85 -11.65
N GLY A 55 -32.88 1.64 -10.38
CA GLY A 55 -33.95 2.39 -9.72
C GLY A 55 -33.59 3.87 -9.59
N ALA A 56 -32.35 4.19 -9.20
CA ALA A 56 -31.88 5.56 -9.06
C ALA A 56 -31.94 6.33 -10.37
N TYR A 57 -31.53 5.69 -11.47
CA TYR A 57 -31.68 6.28 -12.79
C TYR A 57 -33.15 6.58 -13.12
N PHE A 58 -34.08 5.68 -12.77
CA PHE A 58 -35.50 5.91 -13.01
C PHE A 58 -36.05 7.04 -12.13
N HIS A 59 -35.68 7.11 -10.85
CA HIS A 59 -36.09 8.20 -9.95
C HIS A 59 -35.60 9.56 -10.45
N GLN A 60 -34.37 9.61 -10.98
CA GLN A 60 -33.79 10.85 -11.50
C GLN A 60 -34.35 11.25 -12.88
N HIS A 61 -34.56 10.29 -13.80
CA HIS A 61 -34.84 10.57 -15.21
C HIS A 61 -36.24 10.16 -15.69
N GLY A 62 -37.05 9.50 -14.85
CA GLY A 62 -38.39 9.01 -15.19
C GLY A 62 -38.43 7.88 -16.23
N ALA A 63 -37.28 7.27 -16.56
CA ALA A 63 -37.17 6.26 -17.61
C ALA A 63 -36.20 5.12 -17.23
N ASP A 64 -36.41 3.93 -17.79
CA ASP A 64 -35.50 2.78 -17.59
C ASP A 64 -34.18 3.01 -18.33
N ILE A 65 -33.05 2.84 -17.62
CA ILE A 65 -31.69 2.93 -18.16
C ILE A 65 -31.38 1.88 -19.26
N GLY A 66 -32.17 0.82 -19.34
CA GLY A 66 -32.00 -0.29 -20.27
C GLY A 66 -30.94 -1.30 -19.81
N LYS A 67 -30.38 -2.06 -20.75
CA LYS A 67 -29.31 -3.02 -20.46
C LYS A 67 -27.99 -2.29 -20.24
N PHE A 68 -27.34 -2.56 -19.11
CA PHE A 68 -25.96 -2.15 -18.82
C PHE A 68 -25.22 -3.24 -18.05
N VAL A 69 -23.89 -3.14 -18.05
CA VAL A 69 -23.00 -4.08 -17.34
C VAL A 69 -22.92 -3.66 -15.87
N GLY A 70 -23.11 -4.64 -14.96
CA GLY A 70 -22.95 -4.42 -13.52
C GLY A 70 -21.47 -4.39 -13.11
N GLY A 71 -21.22 -4.52 -11.81
CA GLY A 71 -19.85 -4.72 -11.30
C GLY A 71 -19.13 -3.43 -10.96
N ALA A 72 -17.81 -3.43 -11.13
CA ALA A 72 -16.92 -2.33 -10.72
C ALA A 72 -17.36 -0.94 -11.23
N GLY A 73 -17.87 -0.85 -12.45
CA GLY A 73 -18.35 0.44 -13.00
C GLY A 73 -19.56 1.00 -12.25
N VAL A 74 -20.47 0.14 -11.82
CA VAL A 74 -21.64 0.54 -11.00
C VAL A 74 -21.21 0.93 -9.60
N ALA A 75 -20.32 0.13 -9.00
CA ALA A 75 -19.79 0.41 -7.68
C ALA A 75 -19.12 1.78 -7.62
N ARG A 76 -18.23 2.07 -8.58
CA ARG A 76 -17.57 3.37 -8.66
C ARG A 76 -18.56 4.52 -8.82
N GLN A 77 -19.63 4.35 -9.60
CA GLN A 77 -20.62 5.42 -9.76
C GLN A 77 -21.36 5.68 -8.44
N LEU A 78 -21.69 4.65 -7.67
CA LEU A 78 -22.34 4.79 -6.38
C LEU A 78 -21.39 5.36 -5.31
N GLN A 79 -20.11 4.97 -5.30
CA GLN A 79 -19.08 5.59 -4.44
C GLN A 79 -18.95 7.10 -4.70
N LYS A 80 -18.94 7.51 -5.98
CA LYS A 80 -18.93 8.94 -6.35
C LYS A 80 -20.13 9.73 -5.81
N LEU A 81 -21.21 9.05 -5.46
CA LEU A 81 -22.42 9.65 -4.88
C LEU A 81 -22.44 9.55 -3.34
N GLY A 82 -21.34 9.09 -2.72
CA GLY A 82 -21.18 9.01 -1.27
C GLY A 82 -21.70 7.72 -0.64
N PHE A 83 -21.84 6.63 -1.42
CA PHE A 83 -22.31 5.35 -0.91
C PHE A 83 -21.17 4.34 -0.75
N GLU A 84 -21.11 3.75 0.43
CA GLU A 84 -20.21 2.64 0.73
C GLU A 84 -20.55 1.42 -0.13
N MET A 85 -19.53 0.75 -0.64
CA MET A 85 -19.68 -0.42 -1.49
C MET A 85 -18.87 -1.60 -0.96
N ILE A 86 -19.43 -2.80 -1.13
CA ILE A 86 -18.76 -4.05 -0.79
C ILE A 86 -18.81 -5.05 -1.95
N ILE A 87 -17.88 -6.00 -1.91
CA ILE A 87 -17.85 -7.21 -2.72
C ILE A 87 -18.12 -8.41 -1.80
N ARG A 88 -19.10 -9.24 -2.14
CA ARG A 88 -19.36 -10.52 -1.44
C ARG A 88 -18.71 -11.67 -2.19
N ARG A 89 -17.71 -12.32 -1.58
CA ARG A 89 -17.01 -13.50 -2.13
C ARG A 89 -16.73 -14.54 -1.05
N GLY A 90 -16.97 -15.80 -1.36
CA GLY A 90 -16.76 -16.90 -0.40
C GLY A 90 -17.54 -16.73 0.92
N GLY A 91 -18.68 -16.03 0.88
CA GLY A 91 -19.48 -15.70 2.07
C GLY A 91 -18.97 -14.52 2.90
N LYS A 92 -17.89 -13.84 2.49
CA LYS A 92 -17.34 -12.66 3.17
C LYS A 92 -17.67 -11.38 2.42
N ASP A 93 -18.01 -10.35 3.17
CA ASP A 93 -18.20 -8.99 2.70
C ASP A 93 -16.88 -8.23 2.81
N VAL A 94 -16.38 -7.76 1.67
CA VAL A 94 -15.10 -7.06 1.58
C VAL A 94 -15.35 -5.66 1.03
N PRO A 95 -14.94 -4.60 1.75
CA PRO A 95 -15.08 -3.23 1.25
C PRO A 95 -14.41 -3.04 -0.10
N ILE A 96 -15.05 -2.26 -0.97
CA ILE A 96 -14.38 -1.63 -2.08
C ILE A 96 -13.69 -0.41 -1.50
N GLY A 97 -12.39 -0.30 -1.76
CA GLY A 97 -11.60 0.76 -1.17
C GLY A 97 -12.12 2.12 -1.60
N GLU A 98 -12.24 3.03 -0.64
CA GLU A 98 -12.43 4.45 -0.89
C GLU A 98 -11.05 5.11 -0.76
N ILE A 99 -10.68 5.89 -1.76
CA ILE A 99 -9.52 6.75 -1.66
C ILE A 99 -10.04 8.06 -1.10
N PHE A 100 -9.94 8.22 0.21
CA PHE A 100 -10.19 9.50 0.84
C PHE A 100 -8.99 10.39 0.57
N GLU A 101 -9.23 11.60 0.05
CA GLU A 101 -8.28 12.69 0.24
C GLU A 101 -8.21 12.94 1.75
N ASN A 102 -7.02 12.81 2.34
CA ASN A 102 -6.69 13.26 3.71
C ASN A 102 -7.00 12.32 4.90
N GLU A 103 -7.12 10.99 4.72
CA GLU A 103 -7.18 10.07 5.89
C GLU A 103 -5.81 9.78 6.53
N THR A 104 -4.71 10.19 5.89
CA THR A 104 -3.36 10.21 6.46
C THR A 104 -2.62 11.48 6.00
N PRO A 105 -1.53 11.89 6.68
CA PRO A 105 -0.76 13.11 6.36
C PRO A 105 -0.10 13.13 4.97
N HIS A 106 -0.22 12.04 4.20
CA HIS A 106 0.39 11.91 2.87
C HIS A 106 -0.65 11.68 1.78
N GLY A 107 -1.92 11.96 2.08
CA GLY A 107 -2.93 12.26 1.09
C GLY A 107 -3.90 11.14 0.73
N HIS A 108 -3.59 9.85 0.91
CA HIS A 108 -4.49 8.75 0.51
C HIS A 108 -4.11 7.40 1.15
N SER A 109 -5.05 6.68 1.77
CA SER A 109 -4.79 5.36 2.37
C SER A 109 -5.37 4.20 1.53
N PHE A 110 -4.51 3.31 1.06
CA PHE A 110 -4.95 1.99 0.58
C PHE A 110 -5.15 1.08 1.79
N ARG A 111 -6.32 0.45 1.90
CA ARG A 111 -6.67 -0.46 2.99
C ARG A 111 -6.42 -1.89 2.57
N ILE A 112 -5.65 -2.63 3.36
CA ILE A 112 -5.34 -4.04 3.08
C ILE A 112 -6.64 -4.84 2.94
N GLY A 113 -6.71 -5.67 1.90
CA GLY A 113 -7.88 -6.46 1.53
C GLY A 113 -8.98 -5.67 0.82
N ALA A 114 -8.90 -4.34 0.76
CA ALA A 114 -9.85 -3.54 0.00
C ALA A 114 -9.52 -3.57 -1.49
N HIS A 115 -10.54 -3.30 -2.31
CA HIS A 115 -10.45 -3.45 -3.74
C HIS A 115 -10.44 -2.11 -4.49
N TYR A 116 -9.54 -1.98 -5.45
CA TYR A 116 -9.27 -0.75 -6.20
C TYR A 116 -9.19 -1.04 -7.70
N SER A 117 -9.70 -0.14 -8.54
CA SER A 117 -9.47 -0.20 -9.97
C SER A 117 -8.21 0.57 -10.33
N ARG A 118 -7.25 -0.19 -10.86
CA ARG A 118 -5.96 0.28 -11.35
C ARG A 118 -6.04 1.54 -12.22
N ARG A 119 -7.08 1.68 -13.05
CA ARG A 119 -7.25 2.89 -13.86
C ARG A 119 -7.61 4.11 -13.02
N ALA A 120 -8.80 4.15 -12.43
CA ALA A 120 -9.29 5.41 -11.84
C ALA A 120 -8.79 5.66 -10.42
N ASP A 121 -8.48 4.60 -9.66
CA ASP A 121 -8.06 4.75 -8.26
C ASP A 121 -6.53 4.87 -8.16
N ILE A 122 -5.79 4.39 -9.17
CA ILE A 122 -4.32 4.45 -9.14
C ILE A 122 -3.79 5.39 -10.22
N HIS A 123 -4.01 5.08 -11.52
CA HIS A 123 -3.35 5.83 -12.58
C HIS A 123 -3.93 7.23 -12.85
N GLU A 124 -5.24 7.44 -12.67
CA GLU A 124 -5.83 8.78 -12.79
C GLU A 124 -5.46 9.67 -11.59
N VAL A 125 -5.06 9.09 -10.45
CA VAL A 125 -4.64 9.81 -9.24
C VAL A 125 -3.13 10.09 -9.25
N TYR A 126 -2.30 9.05 -9.39
CA TYR A 126 -0.84 9.14 -9.25
C TYR A 126 -0.10 9.15 -10.59
N GLY A 127 -0.77 8.88 -11.71
CA GLY A 127 -0.13 8.71 -13.01
C GLY A 127 0.62 7.38 -13.15
N GLY A 128 1.81 7.44 -13.75
CA GLY A 128 2.66 6.26 -13.99
C GLY A 128 2.24 5.42 -15.20
N GLN A 129 2.97 4.32 -15.42
CA GLN A 129 2.78 3.40 -16.53
C GLN A 129 1.52 2.55 -16.31
N MET A 130 0.58 2.60 -17.28
CA MET A 130 -0.70 1.85 -17.23
C MET A 130 -0.60 0.41 -17.73
N GLN A 131 0.56 0.02 -18.28
CA GLN A 131 0.81 -1.32 -18.83
C GLN A 131 1.96 -1.99 -18.07
N GLY A 132 1.90 -3.31 -17.98
CA GLY A 132 2.91 -4.10 -17.27
C GLY A 132 2.60 -4.32 -15.78
N GLY A 133 3.48 -5.07 -15.11
CA GLY A 133 3.38 -5.39 -13.69
C GLY A 133 3.88 -4.28 -12.77
N ILE A 134 4.75 -3.37 -13.24
CA ILE A 134 5.38 -2.35 -12.40
C ILE A 134 4.98 -0.95 -12.90
N SER A 135 4.64 -0.05 -11.98
CA SER A 135 4.36 1.35 -12.26
C SER A 135 5.11 2.27 -11.30
N THR A 136 5.81 3.25 -11.84
CA THR A 136 6.73 4.16 -11.15
C THR A 136 6.33 5.61 -11.42
N PRO A 137 5.25 6.10 -10.80
CA PRO A 137 4.87 7.52 -10.89
C PRO A 137 6.04 8.42 -10.46
N ALA A 138 6.26 9.51 -11.20
CA ALA A 138 7.36 10.43 -10.94
C ALA A 138 7.13 11.23 -9.66
N ASP A 139 5.93 11.76 -9.51
CA ASP A 139 5.54 12.72 -8.46
C ASP A 139 4.89 12.05 -7.24
N ALA A 140 5.01 10.72 -7.11
CA ALA A 140 4.52 9.99 -5.96
C ALA A 140 5.62 9.12 -5.32
N PRO A 141 5.61 8.97 -3.98
CA PRO A 141 6.58 8.17 -3.24
C PRO A 141 6.28 6.67 -3.31
N PHE A 142 5.76 6.18 -4.44
CA PHE A 142 5.29 4.82 -4.60
C PHE A 142 5.92 4.11 -5.80
N VAL A 143 6.15 2.81 -5.63
CA VAL A 143 6.32 1.83 -6.69
C VAL A 143 5.12 0.89 -6.62
N PHE A 144 4.19 1.03 -7.55
CA PHE A 144 3.05 0.12 -7.63
C PHE A 144 3.49 -1.16 -8.34
N ILE A 145 3.23 -2.30 -7.73
CA ILE A 145 3.42 -3.61 -8.35
C ILE A 145 2.08 -4.35 -8.42
N PHE A 146 1.84 -4.98 -9.56
CA PHE A 146 0.62 -5.67 -9.91
C PHE A 146 0.95 -7.11 -10.27
N THR A 147 0.25 -8.05 -9.64
CA THR A 147 0.38 -9.48 -9.88
C THR A 147 -0.98 -10.11 -10.27
N GLY A 148 -0.95 -11.34 -10.78
CA GLY A 148 -2.13 -12.15 -11.14
C GLY A 148 -1.87 -13.14 -12.28
N ASP A 149 -2.83 -14.03 -12.52
CA ASP A 149 -2.75 -15.21 -13.42
C ASP A 149 -2.25 -14.93 -14.85
N ALA A 150 -2.39 -13.70 -15.34
CA ALA A 150 -1.92 -13.32 -16.68
C ALA A 150 -0.39 -13.41 -16.82
N GLY A 151 0.36 -13.35 -15.71
CA GLY A 151 1.82 -13.43 -15.69
C GLY A 151 2.39 -14.84 -15.88
N GLU A 152 1.66 -15.89 -15.49
CA GLU A 152 2.13 -17.28 -15.59
C GLU A 152 2.45 -17.66 -17.04
N GLN A 153 1.69 -17.13 -18.00
CA GLN A 153 1.89 -17.33 -19.43
C GLN A 153 3.22 -16.75 -19.96
N HIS A 154 3.84 -15.85 -19.21
CA HIS A 154 5.14 -15.22 -19.48
C HIS A 154 6.27 -15.80 -18.62
N GLY A 155 6.01 -16.92 -17.93
CA GLY A 155 6.97 -17.58 -17.04
C GLY A 155 7.15 -16.87 -15.69
N TYR A 156 6.24 -15.96 -15.32
CA TYR A 156 6.26 -15.30 -14.02
C TYR A 156 5.77 -16.26 -12.93
N ARG A 157 6.48 -16.25 -11.80
CA ARG A 157 6.23 -17.11 -10.64
C ARG A 157 6.10 -16.21 -9.42
N ASP A 158 4.98 -15.51 -9.38
CA ASP A 158 4.64 -14.64 -8.27
C ASP A 158 3.85 -15.43 -7.23
N GLY A 159 4.04 -15.12 -5.96
CA GLY A 159 3.23 -15.72 -4.91
C GLY A 159 3.92 -15.76 -3.56
N TRP A 160 3.12 -16.08 -2.55
CA TRP A 160 3.62 -16.32 -1.20
C TRP A 160 4.42 -17.61 -1.13
N GLN A 161 5.53 -17.57 -0.40
CA GLN A 161 6.18 -18.78 0.11
C GLN A 161 5.24 -19.52 1.07
N GLU A 162 5.54 -20.80 1.33
CA GLU A 162 4.73 -21.66 2.21
C GLU A 162 4.52 -21.06 3.62
N ASP A 163 5.53 -20.35 4.13
CA ASP A 163 5.51 -19.67 5.43
C ASP A 163 4.64 -18.39 5.45
N ARG A 164 4.24 -17.88 4.29
CA ARG A 164 3.54 -16.59 4.09
C ARG A 164 4.27 -15.39 4.68
N GLU A 165 5.59 -15.49 4.82
CA GLU A 165 6.44 -14.42 5.33
C GLU A 165 7.07 -13.61 4.20
N THR A 166 7.32 -14.26 3.06
CA THR A 166 7.97 -13.66 1.90
C THR A 166 7.10 -13.86 0.66
N PHE A 167 6.86 -12.76 -0.06
CA PHE A 167 6.21 -12.75 -1.36
C PHE A 167 7.27 -12.70 -2.46
N LEU A 168 7.23 -13.67 -3.37
CA LEU A 168 8.07 -13.70 -4.56
C LEU A 168 7.42 -12.86 -5.66
N TYR A 169 8.18 -11.93 -6.24
CA TYR A 169 7.70 -11.10 -7.34
C TYR A 169 8.68 -11.14 -8.51
N THR A 170 8.20 -11.52 -9.69
CA THR A 170 9.03 -11.62 -10.89
C THR A 170 9.19 -10.25 -11.54
N GLY A 171 10.42 -9.88 -11.85
CA GLY A 171 10.73 -8.59 -12.49
C GLY A 171 10.14 -8.41 -13.89
N GLU A 172 10.18 -7.18 -14.38
CA GLU A 172 9.74 -6.85 -15.73
C GLU A 172 10.81 -7.17 -16.80
N GLY A 173 10.32 -7.41 -18.02
CA GLY A 173 11.11 -7.80 -19.19
C GLY A 173 10.49 -9.03 -19.83
N GLN A 174 10.08 -8.95 -21.09
CA GLN A 174 9.36 -10.04 -21.77
C GLN A 174 10.24 -10.88 -22.70
N ARG A 175 11.43 -10.38 -23.08
CA ARG A 175 12.33 -10.98 -24.06
C ARG A 175 13.76 -10.92 -23.55
N GLY A 176 14.48 -12.04 -23.67
CA GLY A 176 15.85 -12.17 -23.18
C GLY A 176 16.00 -11.99 -21.66
N ASP A 177 17.26 -11.91 -21.23
CA ASP A 177 17.63 -11.75 -19.83
C ASP A 177 17.10 -10.44 -19.24
N MET A 178 16.52 -10.55 -18.05
CA MET A 178 16.08 -9.39 -17.29
C MET A 178 17.28 -8.61 -16.76
N THR A 179 17.14 -7.28 -16.68
CA THR A 179 18.17 -6.39 -16.17
C THR A 179 17.60 -5.41 -15.15
N PHE A 180 18.43 -4.93 -14.22
CA PHE A 180 18.07 -3.91 -13.24
C PHE A 180 17.97 -2.51 -13.90
N LYS A 181 16.94 -2.33 -14.72
CA LYS A 181 16.59 -1.05 -15.35
C LYS A 181 15.12 -0.77 -15.08
N ARG A 182 14.72 0.51 -15.19
CA ARG A 182 13.32 0.94 -15.09
C ARG A 182 12.63 0.38 -13.84
N GLY A 183 11.54 -0.38 -13.98
CA GLY A 183 10.77 -0.94 -12.86
C GLY A 183 11.59 -1.87 -11.97
N ASN A 184 12.47 -2.70 -12.55
CA ASN A 184 13.34 -3.58 -11.76
C ASN A 184 14.31 -2.79 -10.89
N ARG A 185 14.89 -1.71 -11.43
CA ARG A 185 15.73 -0.79 -10.64
C ARG A 185 14.92 -0.11 -9.54
N ALA A 186 13.71 0.34 -9.86
CA ALA A 186 12.84 1.00 -8.90
C ALA A 186 12.47 0.09 -7.72
N ILE A 187 12.25 -1.21 -7.94
CA ILE A 187 12.06 -2.18 -6.84
C ILE A 187 13.35 -2.38 -6.05
N GLN A 188 14.50 -2.52 -6.72
CA GLN A 188 15.79 -2.75 -6.05
C GLN A 188 16.21 -1.55 -5.18
N GLU A 189 16.04 -0.33 -5.68
CA GLU A 189 16.52 0.91 -5.07
C GLU A 189 15.43 1.64 -4.27
N HIS A 190 14.24 1.05 -4.13
CA HIS A 190 13.06 1.70 -3.55
C HIS A 190 13.34 2.31 -2.16
N ALA A 191 14.15 1.64 -1.33
CA ALA A 191 14.51 2.12 0.00
C ALA A 191 15.36 3.38 -0.03
N THR A 192 16.38 3.39 -0.89
CA THR A 192 17.27 4.53 -1.13
C THR A 192 16.49 5.71 -1.69
N ASP A 193 15.61 5.44 -2.66
CA ASP A 193 14.78 6.45 -3.34
C ASP A 193 13.62 6.96 -2.47
N GLY A 194 13.40 6.37 -1.29
CA GLY A 194 12.32 6.76 -0.39
C GLY A 194 10.93 6.42 -0.94
N LYS A 195 10.80 5.33 -1.71
CA LYS A 195 9.54 4.89 -2.32
C LYS A 195 9.01 3.61 -1.68
N ALA A 196 7.75 3.62 -1.24
CA ALA A 196 7.08 2.42 -0.74
C ALA A 196 6.66 1.51 -1.90
N ILE A 197 6.80 0.19 -1.74
CA ILE A 197 6.28 -0.77 -2.72
C ILE A 197 4.86 -1.13 -2.33
N LEU A 198 3.89 -0.85 -3.20
CA LEU A 198 2.48 -1.13 -2.99
C LEU A 198 2.04 -2.30 -3.86
N LEU A 199 1.71 -3.44 -3.25
CA LEU A 199 1.33 -4.66 -3.99
C LEU A 199 -0.18 -4.77 -4.17
N PHE A 200 -0.58 -5.02 -5.42
CA PHE A 200 -1.96 -5.20 -5.83
C PHE A 200 -2.13 -6.54 -6.57
N GLU A 201 -3.07 -7.37 -6.13
CA GLU A 201 -3.38 -8.66 -6.77
C GLU A 201 -4.65 -8.56 -7.63
N ALA A 202 -4.55 -8.99 -8.88
CA ALA A 202 -5.69 -8.96 -9.79
C ALA A 202 -6.72 -10.03 -9.43
N LEU A 203 -7.99 -9.63 -9.25
CA LEU A 203 -9.08 -10.57 -8.96
C LEU A 203 -9.61 -11.34 -10.19
N GLY A 204 -8.84 -11.35 -11.28
CA GLY A 204 -9.20 -11.90 -12.60
C GLY A 204 -9.37 -10.83 -13.68
N LYS A 205 -9.53 -11.29 -14.94
CA LYS A 205 -9.55 -10.42 -16.12
C LYS A 205 -10.65 -9.36 -16.07
N GLY A 206 -10.25 -8.08 -16.12
CA GLY A 206 -11.17 -6.93 -16.13
C GLY A 206 -11.85 -6.62 -14.78
N LYS A 207 -11.39 -7.24 -13.69
CA LYS A 207 -11.89 -7.01 -12.33
C LYS A 207 -11.00 -5.99 -11.59
N LEU A 208 -11.41 -5.66 -10.36
CA LEU A 208 -10.63 -4.84 -9.44
C LEU A 208 -9.37 -5.58 -8.98
N TYR A 209 -8.47 -4.84 -8.35
CA TYR A 209 -7.28 -5.33 -7.68
C TYR A 209 -7.47 -5.25 -6.18
N GLU A 210 -7.11 -6.30 -5.46
CA GLU A 210 -7.03 -6.29 -4.01
C GLU A 210 -5.69 -5.68 -3.58
N PHE A 211 -5.70 -4.74 -2.64
CA PHE A 211 -4.48 -4.21 -2.06
C PHE A 211 -3.94 -5.18 -1.01
N MET A 212 -2.72 -5.69 -1.23
CA MET A 212 -2.10 -6.71 -0.39
C MET A 212 -1.26 -6.11 0.75
N GLY A 213 -0.97 -4.81 0.69
CA GLY A 213 -0.20 -4.07 1.67
C GLY A 213 1.06 -3.42 1.12
N GLU A 214 1.80 -2.80 2.04
CA GLU A 214 3.11 -2.23 1.76
C GLU A 214 4.21 -3.27 1.95
N PHE A 215 5.17 -3.25 1.04
CA PHE A 215 6.27 -4.20 1.01
C PHE A 215 7.62 -3.50 0.96
N VAL A 216 8.63 -4.25 1.37
CA VAL A 216 10.04 -3.86 1.26
C VAL A 216 10.79 -4.97 0.53
N CYS A 217 11.63 -4.58 -0.43
CA CYS A 217 12.56 -5.49 -1.06
C CYS A 217 13.67 -5.85 -0.06
N ALA A 218 13.69 -7.11 0.36
CA ALA A 218 14.71 -7.63 1.28
C ALA A 218 15.86 -8.33 0.54
N GLY A 219 15.62 -8.74 -0.71
CA GLY A 219 16.58 -9.45 -1.53
C GLY A 219 16.06 -9.75 -2.92
N TRP A 220 16.90 -10.39 -3.73
CA TRP A 220 16.53 -10.89 -5.05
C TRP A 220 17.38 -12.10 -5.41
N GLU A 221 17.02 -12.80 -6.47
CA GLU A 221 17.86 -13.81 -7.11
C GLU A 221 17.64 -13.83 -8.63
N MET A 222 18.60 -14.39 -9.37
CA MET A 222 18.41 -14.69 -10.79
C MET A 222 17.95 -16.15 -10.92
N ILE A 223 16.75 -16.35 -11.43
CA ILE A 223 16.21 -17.69 -11.68
C ILE A 223 16.25 -18.04 -13.16
N ASP A 224 16.36 -19.32 -13.47
CA ASP A 224 16.11 -19.82 -14.81
C ASP A 224 14.61 -19.78 -15.11
N SER A 225 14.25 -19.17 -16.24
CA SER A 225 12.88 -19.08 -16.73
C SER A 225 12.89 -19.09 -18.25
N HIS A 226 11.71 -18.86 -18.84
CA HIS A 226 11.54 -18.70 -20.27
C HIS A 226 10.97 -17.32 -20.57
N ASP A 227 11.27 -16.80 -21.75
CA ASP A 227 10.69 -15.56 -22.25
C ASP A 227 9.39 -15.81 -23.02
N ILE A 228 8.80 -14.76 -23.62
CA ILE A 228 7.55 -14.89 -24.38
C ILE A 228 7.66 -15.80 -25.62
N ASP A 229 8.87 -15.99 -26.15
CA ASP A 229 9.14 -16.90 -27.27
C ASP A 229 9.54 -18.31 -26.80
N LYS A 230 9.45 -18.57 -25.48
CA LYS A 230 9.86 -19.81 -24.81
C LYS A 230 11.37 -20.09 -24.90
N LEU A 231 12.18 -19.06 -25.09
CA LEU A 231 13.64 -19.18 -25.01
C LEU A 231 14.08 -19.11 -23.56
N GLU A 232 15.05 -19.95 -23.19
CA GLU A 232 15.67 -19.89 -21.87
C GLU A 232 16.27 -18.51 -21.61
N ARG A 233 16.10 -18.02 -20.37
CA ARG A 233 16.63 -16.73 -19.93
C ARG A 233 16.84 -16.71 -18.43
N LYS A 234 17.62 -15.72 -17.98
CA LYS A 234 17.69 -15.31 -16.57
C LYS A 234 16.60 -14.30 -16.28
N ALA A 235 15.71 -14.63 -15.35
CA ALA A 235 14.70 -13.75 -14.80
C ALA A 235 15.11 -13.24 -13.41
N ILE A 236 14.75 -12.01 -13.08
CA ILE A 236 14.92 -11.46 -11.73
C ILE A 236 13.70 -11.89 -10.91
N GLN A 237 13.93 -12.46 -9.73
CA GLN A 237 12.89 -12.70 -8.74
C GLN A 237 13.23 -11.91 -7.47
N PHE A 238 12.33 -11.01 -7.08
CA PHE A 238 12.44 -10.20 -5.87
C PHE A 238 11.81 -10.91 -4.68
N HIS A 239 12.40 -10.71 -3.50
CA HIS A 239 11.92 -11.24 -2.22
C HIS A 239 11.35 -10.08 -1.41
N LEU A 240 10.03 -10.00 -1.40
CA LEU A 240 9.29 -8.92 -0.78
C LEU A 240 8.76 -9.35 0.58
N VAL A 241 9.01 -8.53 1.60
CA VAL A 241 8.50 -8.76 2.96
C VAL A 241 7.50 -7.65 3.26
N ARG A 242 6.37 -8.01 3.89
CA ARG A 242 5.40 -7.02 4.36
C ARG A 242 6.06 -6.12 5.40
N ALA A 243 5.83 -4.83 5.26
CA ALA A 243 6.48 -3.84 6.12
C ALA A 243 5.97 -3.93 7.58
N ASP A 244 4.66 -4.13 7.75
CA ASP A 244 4.00 -4.32 9.05
C ASP A 244 4.32 -5.65 9.77
N ALA A 245 4.90 -6.63 9.07
CA ALA A 245 5.20 -7.94 9.66
C ALA A 245 6.37 -7.95 10.66
N VAL A 246 7.05 -6.80 10.87
CA VAL A 246 8.16 -6.64 11.83
C VAL A 246 7.74 -5.83 13.06
N ALA A 247 6.68 -5.01 12.96
CA ALA A 247 6.13 -4.23 14.07
C ALA A 247 5.56 -5.13 15.18
N ASP A 248 4.91 -6.24 14.82
CA ASP A 248 4.36 -7.21 15.78
C ASP A 248 5.44 -7.94 16.61
N SER A 249 6.73 -7.80 16.29
CA SER A 249 7.83 -8.32 17.11
C SER A 249 8.45 -7.30 18.06
N GLU A 250 7.84 -6.12 18.26
CA GLU A 250 8.21 -5.18 19.33
C GLU A 250 7.84 -5.70 20.74
N THR A 251 8.07 -6.99 21.01
CA THR A 251 8.39 -7.43 22.36
C THR A 251 9.77 -6.89 22.67
N ASP A 252 9.85 -5.77 23.40
CA ASP A 252 10.97 -5.37 24.27
C ASP A 252 12.32 -6.03 23.87
N GLU A 253 12.77 -5.91 22.62
CA GLU A 253 14.12 -6.33 22.27
C GLU A 253 14.97 -5.26 22.94
N GLU A 254 15.46 -5.64 24.12
CA GLU A 254 16.40 -4.88 24.91
C GLU A 254 17.37 -4.26 23.92
N ILE A 255 17.45 -2.92 23.91
CA ILE A 255 18.59 -2.25 23.30
C ILE A 255 19.77 -2.80 24.10
N GLU A 256 20.35 -3.91 23.64
CA GLU A 256 21.57 -4.45 24.22
C GLU A 256 22.52 -3.28 24.24
N ASP A 257 23.08 -3.01 25.42
CA ASP A 257 24.01 -1.93 25.68
C ASP A 257 25.09 -2.01 24.59
N GLN A 258 24.93 -1.21 23.54
CA GLN A 258 25.78 -1.37 22.38
C GLN A 258 27.17 -1.02 22.85
N PRO A 259 28.18 -1.88 22.63
CA PRO A 259 29.55 -1.58 23.03
C PRO A 259 29.90 -0.20 22.48
N ASP A 260 30.82 0.53 23.13
CA ASP A 260 31.29 1.91 22.84
C ASP A 260 31.64 2.13 21.35
N THR A 261 30.61 2.11 20.51
CA THR A 261 30.64 2.07 19.05
C THR A 261 30.34 3.48 18.63
N SER A 262 31.23 4.04 17.82
CA SER A 262 31.06 5.42 17.40
C SER A 262 29.75 5.58 16.62
N ILE A 263 29.15 6.77 16.71
CA ILE A 263 27.98 7.11 15.89
C ILE A 263 28.26 6.94 14.39
N ASP A 264 29.52 7.12 13.97
CA ASP A 264 29.97 6.95 12.59
C ASP A 264 29.95 5.49 12.13
N ASP A 265 30.33 4.55 13.01
CA ASP A 265 30.25 3.12 12.72
C ASP A 265 28.80 2.65 12.65
N LEU A 266 27.94 3.14 13.56
CA LEU A 266 26.50 2.87 13.52
C LEU A 266 25.87 3.43 12.24
N ARG A 267 26.25 4.65 11.85
CA ARG A 267 25.81 5.27 10.60
C ARG A 267 26.22 4.43 9.40
N THR A 268 27.48 4.04 9.32
CA THR A 268 28.02 3.23 8.21
C THR A 268 27.27 1.90 8.12
N SER A 269 27.13 1.18 9.23
CA SER A 269 26.40 -0.10 9.30
C SER A 269 24.93 0.05 8.89
N ALA A 270 24.26 1.14 9.30
CA ALA A 270 22.88 1.42 8.96
C ALA A 270 22.69 1.75 7.47
N TYR A 271 23.56 2.56 6.88
CA TYR A 271 23.53 2.88 5.44
C TYR A 271 23.87 1.69 4.56
N GLU A 272 24.85 0.88 4.95
CA GLU A 272 25.16 -0.38 4.26
C GLU A 272 23.97 -1.34 4.32
N ALA A 273 23.32 -1.47 5.48
CA ALA A 273 22.13 -2.30 5.62
C ALA A 273 20.96 -1.81 4.76
N ALA A 274 20.77 -0.49 4.65
CA ALA A 274 19.70 0.11 3.85
C ALA A 274 19.90 -0.07 2.34
N THR A 275 21.15 -0.01 1.87
CA THR A 275 21.49 -0.03 0.43
C THR A 275 21.79 -1.42 -0.11
N ALA A 276 22.18 -2.38 0.72
CA ALA A 276 22.63 -3.68 0.29
C ALA A 276 21.49 -4.69 0.08
N VAL A 277 20.52 -4.39 -0.80
CA VAL A 277 19.60 -5.41 -1.30
C VAL A 277 20.40 -6.40 -2.15
N ARG A 278 20.75 -7.55 -1.56
CA ARG A 278 21.70 -8.52 -2.12
C ARG A 278 20.98 -9.65 -2.85
N ASN A 279 21.78 -10.35 -3.65
CA ASN A 279 21.43 -11.70 -4.04
C ASN A 279 21.36 -12.57 -2.77
N SER A 280 20.18 -13.09 -2.46
CA SER A 280 19.93 -13.84 -1.22
C SER A 280 18.90 -14.94 -1.45
N ASN A 281 18.72 -15.84 -0.48
CA ASN A 281 17.65 -16.83 -0.53
C ASN A 281 16.35 -16.21 -0.01
N PRO A 282 15.18 -16.49 -0.63
CA PRO A 282 13.91 -15.93 -0.15
C PRO A 282 13.55 -16.35 1.28
N LYS A 283 14.01 -17.53 1.74
CA LYS A 283 13.81 -17.98 3.14
C LYS A 283 14.52 -17.11 4.17
N GLU A 284 15.52 -16.35 3.75
CA GLU A 284 16.26 -15.45 4.63
C GLU A 284 15.73 -14.01 4.59
N ALA A 285 14.84 -13.68 3.64
CA ALA A 285 14.38 -12.32 3.37
C ALA A 285 13.81 -11.62 4.63
N ARG A 286 12.93 -12.30 5.39
CA ARG A 286 12.39 -11.74 6.64
C ARG A 286 13.47 -11.51 7.69
N ARG A 287 14.42 -12.44 7.84
CA ARG A 287 15.55 -12.33 8.78
C ARG A 287 16.48 -11.18 8.41
N VAL A 288 16.84 -11.07 7.14
CA VAL A 288 17.63 -9.95 6.59
C VAL A 288 16.92 -8.63 6.83
N TYR A 289 15.60 -8.59 6.59
CA TYR A 289 14.81 -7.39 6.82
C TYR A 289 14.82 -6.95 8.29
N ARG A 290 14.58 -7.89 9.23
CA ARG A 290 14.66 -7.60 10.67
C ARG A 290 16.04 -7.08 11.09
N GLN A 291 17.11 -7.73 10.64
CA GLN A 291 18.49 -7.31 10.95
C GLN A 291 18.80 -5.91 10.40
N ARG A 292 18.34 -5.59 9.18
CA ARG A 292 18.45 -4.24 8.61
C ARG A 292 17.73 -3.21 9.48
N SER A 293 16.48 -3.51 9.83
CA SER A 293 15.62 -2.60 10.62
C SER A 293 16.23 -2.34 12.01
N ALA A 294 16.76 -3.38 12.67
CA ALA A 294 17.42 -3.26 13.96
C ALA A 294 18.67 -2.36 13.91
N LYS A 295 19.54 -2.53 12.90
CA LYS A 295 20.72 -1.66 12.70
C LYS A 295 20.34 -0.21 12.49
N ILE A 296 19.27 0.03 11.73
CA ILE A 296 18.80 1.37 11.43
C ILE A 296 18.18 1.99 12.68
N LYS A 297 17.30 1.27 13.39
CA LYS A 297 16.72 1.71 14.66
C LYS A 297 17.79 2.08 15.69
N ALA A 298 18.83 1.26 15.83
CA ALA A 298 19.97 1.54 16.71
C ALA A 298 20.67 2.86 16.34
N TYR A 299 20.99 3.06 15.05
CA TYR A 299 21.59 4.32 14.59
C TYR A 299 20.68 5.52 14.81
N ILE A 300 19.38 5.42 14.50
CA ILE A 300 18.42 6.51 14.65
C ILE A 300 18.28 6.95 16.11
N LEU A 301 18.17 5.99 17.04
CA LEU A 301 18.10 6.27 18.47
C LEU A 301 19.41 6.88 19.00
N ALA A 302 20.56 6.37 18.55
CA ALA A 302 21.87 6.94 18.88
C ALA A 302 22.02 8.39 18.36
N ARG A 303 21.59 8.64 17.10
CA ARG A 303 21.58 9.97 16.48
C ARG A 303 20.70 10.97 17.24
N ALA A 304 19.57 10.51 17.76
CA ALA A 304 18.67 11.33 18.55
C ALA A 304 19.22 11.65 19.95
N GLY A 305 20.07 10.79 20.52
CA GLY A 305 20.70 11.02 21.82
C GLY A 305 19.69 11.22 22.96
N GLY A 306 18.52 10.58 22.88
CA GLY A 306 17.42 10.73 23.84
C GLY A 306 16.67 12.05 23.75
N VAL A 307 16.80 12.78 22.64
CA VAL A 307 16.09 14.02 22.36
C VAL A 307 15.22 13.83 21.11
N CYS A 308 13.95 14.21 21.20
CA CYS A 308 13.02 14.21 20.08
C CYS A 308 13.58 15.05 18.93
N GLU A 309 13.75 14.44 17.76
CA GLU A 309 14.40 15.11 16.62
C GLU A 309 13.54 16.22 16.01
N LEU A 310 12.21 16.21 16.22
CA LEU A 310 11.33 17.28 15.77
C LEU A 310 11.29 18.47 16.75
N THR A 311 11.10 18.18 18.05
CA THR A 311 10.83 19.23 19.05
C THR A 311 12.08 19.73 19.76
N GLY A 312 13.15 18.94 19.79
CA GLY A 312 14.35 19.25 20.58
C GLY A 312 14.19 19.00 22.09
N GLU A 313 13.05 18.43 22.51
CA GLU A 313 12.78 18.09 23.91
C GLU A 313 13.32 16.71 24.26
N LYS A 314 13.70 16.50 25.53
CA LYS A 314 14.12 15.18 26.02
C LYS A 314 12.98 14.17 25.89
N ALA A 315 13.33 12.89 25.73
CA ALA A 315 12.38 11.79 25.80
C ALA A 315 11.49 11.90 27.05
N PRO A 316 10.18 11.61 26.92
CA PRO A 316 9.21 11.84 28.00
C PRO A 316 9.42 10.93 29.22
N PHE A 317 10.03 9.76 29.03
CA PHE A 317 10.34 8.82 30.10
C PHE A 317 11.48 7.87 29.68
N LEU A 318 11.94 7.05 30.63
CA LEU A 318 12.91 5.97 30.39
C LEU A 318 12.19 4.62 30.30
N THR A 319 12.70 3.71 29.46
CA THR A 319 12.28 2.30 29.42
C THR A 319 12.61 1.59 30.74
N LYS A 320 12.10 0.36 30.92
CA LYS A 320 12.47 -0.49 32.07
C LYS A 320 13.98 -0.74 32.17
N SER A 321 14.67 -0.75 31.03
CA SER A 321 16.13 -0.87 30.90
C SER A 321 16.88 0.45 31.11
N GLY A 322 16.17 1.57 31.34
CA GLY A 322 16.78 2.87 31.64
C GLY A 322 17.13 3.73 30.41
N HIS A 323 16.75 3.32 29.19
CA HIS A 323 17.02 4.10 27.98
C HIS A 323 15.92 5.15 27.71
N PRO A 324 16.24 6.32 27.13
CA PRO A 324 15.25 7.29 26.69
C PRO A 324 14.24 6.70 25.69
N TYR A 325 12.94 6.84 25.96
CA TYR A 325 11.90 6.32 25.08
C TYR A 325 11.55 7.33 23.96
N LEU A 326 11.83 6.96 22.71
CA LEU A 326 11.42 7.67 21.50
C LEU A 326 10.84 6.65 20.50
N GLU A 327 9.86 7.08 19.74
CA GLU A 327 9.25 6.30 18.65
C GLU A 327 9.99 6.57 17.35
N VAL A 328 10.15 5.54 16.52
CA VAL A 328 10.76 5.65 15.20
C VAL A 328 9.67 6.02 14.21
N HIS A 329 9.85 7.16 13.53
CA HIS A 329 8.90 7.71 12.56
C HIS A 329 9.51 7.75 11.15
N HIS A 330 8.78 7.24 10.16
CA HIS A 330 9.20 7.24 8.75
C HIS A 330 8.56 8.41 7.99
N THR A 331 9.38 9.37 7.60
CA THR A 331 8.95 10.66 7.02
C THR A 331 8.36 10.58 5.60
N GLN A 332 8.57 9.46 4.88
CA GLN A 332 8.15 9.29 3.47
C GLN A 332 6.95 8.34 3.29
N ARG A 333 6.34 7.84 4.38
CA ARG A 333 5.39 6.72 4.33
C ARG A 333 3.96 7.06 4.73
N LEU A 334 3.03 6.20 4.27
CA LEU A 334 1.63 6.15 4.68
C LEU A 334 1.40 5.38 5.99
N SER A 335 2.36 4.57 6.44
CA SER A 335 2.32 3.83 7.71
C SER A 335 3.66 3.85 8.44
N ASP A 336 3.61 3.69 9.77
CA ASP A 336 4.76 3.79 10.70
C ASP A 336 5.73 2.59 10.59
N ASP A 337 5.40 1.60 9.76
CA ASP A 337 6.09 0.31 9.73
C ASP A 337 6.92 0.11 8.46
N GLY A 338 7.67 1.12 7.98
CA GLY A 338 8.84 0.82 7.16
C GLY A 338 9.48 1.91 6.30
N LEU A 339 10.34 1.47 5.36
CA LEU A 339 11.38 2.20 4.61
C LEU A 339 12.54 2.51 5.54
N ASP A 340 13.22 1.44 5.94
CA ASP A 340 14.39 1.56 6.79
C ASP A 340 15.56 2.03 5.92
N HIS A 341 15.63 3.34 5.75
CA HIS A 341 16.80 4.04 5.26
C HIS A 341 17.02 5.26 6.17
N PRO A 342 18.23 5.46 6.75
CA PRO A 342 18.43 6.46 7.79
C PRO A 342 18.03 7.92 7.45
N ARG A 343 18.09 8.27 6.16
CA ARG A 343 17.64 9.56 5.61
C ARG A 343 16.14 9.85 5.75
N TRP A 344 15.33 8.81 5.85
CA TRP A 344 13.86 8.91 5.82
C TRP A 344 13.24 8.61 7.16
N VAL A 345 14.05 8.38 8.20
CA VAL A 345 13.62 7.92 9.51
C VAL A 345 14.10 8.90 10.57
N ALA A 346 13.27 9.15 11.58
CA ALA A 346 13.55 10.01 12.72
C ALA A 346 13.14 9.34 14.03
N ALA A 347 13.78 9.70 15.15
CA ALA A 347 13.30 9.36 16.49
C ALA A 347 12.58 10.56 17.11
N ILE A 348 11.30 10.40 17.43
CA ILE A 348 10.45 11.49 17.94
C ILE A 348 9.69 11.06 19.20
N SER A 349 9.18 12.03 19.94
CA SER A 349 8.33 11.73 21.10
C SER A 349 6.97 11.17 20.66
N PRO A 350 6.28 10.36 21.48
CA PRO A 350 4.94 9.85 21.18
C PRO A 350 3.91 10.94 20.89
N THR A 351 4.03 12.10 21.55
CA THR A 351 3.16 13.25 21.31
C THR A 351 3.42 13.85 19.92
N ALA A 352 4.68 14.06 19.57
CA ALA A 352 5.07 14.57 18.26
C ALA A 352 4.67 13.60 17.14
N HIS A 353 4.82 12.29 17.37
CA HIS A 353 4.40 11.26 16.44
C HIS A 353 2.90 11.33 16.17
N ARG A 354 2.08 11.33 17.24
CA ARG A 354 0.63 11.51 17.09
C ARG A 354 0.23 12.84 16.44
N GLU A 355 0.94 13.92 16.71
CA GLU A 355 0.66 15.22 16.07
C GLU A 355 0.96 15.19 14.57
N ILE A 356 2.01 14.49 14.14
CA ILE A 356 2.27 14.26 12.72
C ILE A 356 1.11 13.49 12.09
N HIS A 357 0.63 12.41 12.71
CA HIS A 357 -0.39 11.55 12.10
C HIS A 357 -1.83 12.09 12.18
N PHE A 358 -2.16 12.82 13.25
CA PHE A 358 -3.54 13.19 13.58
C PHE A 358 -3.75 14.68 13.84
N GLY A 359 -2.68 15.47 13.86
CA GLY A 359 -2.75 16.92 14.09
C GLY A 359 -3.07 17.68 12.82
N GLU A 360 -3.72 18.84 12.97
CA GLU A 360 -4.05 19.76 11.87
C GLU A 360 -2.81 20.21 11.06
N ARG A 361 -1.63 20.22 11.70
CA ARG A 361 -0.35 20.62 11.11
C ARG A 361 0.56 19.44 10.79
N GLY A 362 0.02 18.23 10.73
CA GLY A 362 0.81 17.00 10.57
C GLY A 362 1.78 17.03 9.39
N ASP A 363 1.29 17.42 8.21
CA ASP A 363 2.06 17.53 6.98
C ASP A 363 3.20 18.54 7.11
N GLU A 364 2.91 19.72 7.67
CA GLU A 364 3.90 20.79 7.90
C GLU A 364 5.01 20.31 8.84
N LEU A 365 4.64 19.61 9.93
CA LEU A 365 5.59 19.06 10.89
C LEU A 365 6.46 17.96 10.26
N ASN A 366 5.87 17.11 9.43
CA ASN A 366 6.60 16.05 8.74
C ASN A 366 7.58 16.61 7.70
N GLU A 367 7.20 17.65 6.95
CA GLU A 367 8.12 18.34 6.03
C GLU A 367 9.28 19.01 6.79
N ARG A 368 8.99 19.69 7.90
CA ARG A 368 10.03 20.25 8.77
C ARG A 368 10.96 19.17 9.32
N LEU A 369 10.43 18.01 9.69
CA LEU A 369 11.22 16.88 10.17
C LEU A 369 12.18 16.37 9.10
N LYS A 370 11.74 16.27 7.84
CA LYS A 370 12.62 15.90 6.70
C LYS A 370 13.82 16.83 6.58
N GLU A 371 13.60 18.14 6.72
CA GLU A 371 14.68 19.14 6.67
C GLU A 371 15.68 18.95 7.83
N ILE A 372 15.19 18.77 9.06
CA ILE A 372 16.02 18.53 10.24
C ILE A 372 16.88 17.28 10.06
N ILE A 373 16.30 16.16 9.60
CA ILE A 373 17.05 14.92 9.37
C ILE A 373 18.10 15.12 8.30
N ALA A 374 17.77 15.81 7.20
CA ALA A 374 18.74 16.09 6.14
C ALA A 374 19.94 16.94 6.63
N GLU A 375 19.72 17.89 7.55
CA GLU A 375 20.78 18.68 8.17
C GLU A 375 21.64 17.85 9.14
N LYS A 376 21.00 17.04 10.00
CA LYS A 376 21.71 16.14 10.91
C LYS A 376 22.60 15.15 10.15
N GLU A 377 22.08 14.49 9.12
CA GLU A 377 22.87 13.57 8.30
C GLU A 377 24.07 14.24 7.62
N LYS A 378 23.95 15.51 7.23
CA LYS A 378 25.09 16.29 6.69
C LYS A 378 26.12 16.62 7.76
N SER A 379 25.69 16.87 9.00
CA SER A 379 26.58 17.22 10.10
C SER A 379 27.44 16.05 10.58
N ILE A 380 26.89 14.83 10.60
CA ILE A 380 27.60 13.60 11.03
C ILE A 380 28.54 13.11 9.93
N ALA A 381 28.23 13.37 8.66
CA ALA A 381 29.09 12.98 7.54
C ALA A 381 30.35 13.86 7.36
N ARG A 382 30.56 14.88 8.20
CA ARG A 382 31.70 15.81 8.18
C ARG A 382 32.64 15.52 9.32
#